data_AF-A0A0F9UY32-F1
#
_entry.id   AF-A0A0F9UY32-F1
#
_cell.length_a   1.000
_cell.length_b   1.000
_cell.length_c   1.000
_cell.angle_alpha   90.00
_cell.angle_beta   90.00
_cell.angle_gamma   90.00
#
_symmetry.space_group_name_H-M   'P 1'
#
loop_
_entity.id
_entity.type
_entity.pdbx_description
1 polymer ?
#
loop_
_entity_poly.entity_id
_entity_poly.type
_entity_poly.pdbx_seq_one_letter_code
_entity_poly.pdbx_strand_id
1 'polypeptide(L)' 'MFDLKELQQLSYFLTRAQLNGNESIAHATLLVKLQRLIEKAASPEEQE' A
#
# COMPACT_ATOMS: atom_id res chain seq x y z
N MET A 1 -5.23 9.48 -11.64
CA MET A 1 -4.15 8.49 -11.53
C MET A 1 -3.42 8.79 -10.22
N PHE A 2 -3.19 7.80 -9.36
CA PHE A 2 -2.51 8.03 -8.08
C PHE A 2 -1.02 8.19 -8.33
N ASP A 3 -0.36 9.14 -7.66
CA ASP A 3 1.10 9.31 -7.76
C ASP A 3 1.78 8.14 -7.03
N LEU A 4 2.67 7.44 -7.74
CA LEU A 4 3.46 6.33 -7.19
C LEU A 4 4.25 6.76 -5.95
N LYS A 5 4.75 8.00 -5.92
CA LYS A 5 5.49 8.54 -4.77
C LYS A 5 4.61 8.69 -3.54
N GLU A 6 3.38 9.16 -3.71
CA GLU A 6 2.40 9.28 -2.61
C GLU A 6 2.02 7.90 -2.06
N LEU A 7 1.82 6.91 -2.93
CA LEU A 7 1.53 5.53 -2.51
C LEU A 7 2.70 4.89 -1.75
N GLN A 8 3.93 5.09 -2.21
CA GLN A 8 5.14 4.61 -1.54
C GLN A 8 5.35 5.28 -0.17
N GLN A 9 5.11 6.59 -0.07
CA GLN A 9 5.15 7.31 1.21
C GLN A 9 4.08 6.80 2.18
N LEU A 10 2.85 6.56 1.71
CA LEU A 10 1.79 6.01 2.53
C LEU A 10 2.15 4.62 3.07
N SER A 11 2.75 3.77 2.24
CA SER A 11 3.23 2.43 2.64
C SER A 11 4.31 2.51 3.71
N TYR A 12 5.24 3.46 3.59
CA TYR A 12 6.27 3.71 4.59
C TYR A 12 5.68 4.14 5.96
N PHE A 13 4.66 4.99 5.98
CA PHE A 13 4.05 5.40 7.24
C PHE A 13 3.25 4.27 7.89
N LEU A 14 2.47 3.53 7.11
CA LEU A 14 1.67 2.41 7.61
C LEU A 14 2.56 1.30 8.18
N THR A 15 3.63 0.92 7.47
CA THR A 15 4.57 -0.11 7.98
C THR A 15 5.24 0.25 9.32
N ARG A 16 5.27 1.53 9.71
CA ARG A 16 5.83 2.01 10.98
C ARG A 16 4.78 2.34 12.04
N ALA A 17 3.50 2.17 11.75
CA ALA A 17 2.44 2.39 12.72
C ALA A 17 2.51 1.33 13.82
N GLN A 18 2.49 1.76 15.08
CA GLN A 18 2.22 0.85 16.19
C GLN A 18 0.71 0.62 16.26
N LEU A 19 0.31 -0.65 16.34
CA LEU A 19 -1.09 -1.07 16.30
C LEU A 19 -1.43 -1.87 17.55
N ASN A 20 -2.64 -1.69 18.06
CA ASN A 20 -3.14 -2.43 19.20
C ASN A 20 -4.17 -3.48 18.75
N GLY A 21 -4.05 -4.71 19.25
CA GLY A 21 -5.08 -5.78 19.14
C GLY A 21 -5.74 -5.92 17.76
N ASN A 22 -6.96 -5.37 17.63
CA ASN A 22 -7.82 -5.47 16.45
C ASN A 22 -7.39 -4.61 15.25
N GLU A 23 -6.55 -3.59 15.46
CA GLU A 23 -6.05 -2.71 14.38
C GLU A 23 -5.08 -3.45 13.46
N SER A 24 -4.46 -4.53 13.94
CA SER A 24 -3.47 -5.33 13.22
C SER A 24 -4.00 -5.96 11.93
N ILE A 25 -5.22 -6.52 11.94
CA ILE A 25 -5.81 -7.23 10.79
C ILE A 25 -6.26 -6.25 9.70
N ALA A 26 -6.95 -5.17 10.09
CA ALA A 26 -7.39 -4.13 9.16
C ALA A 26 -6.18 -3.45 8.51
N HIS A 27 -5.15 -3.18 9.30
CA HIS A 27 -3.90 -2.61 8.82
C HIS A 27 -3.13 -3.54 7.86
N ALA A 28 -2.99 -4.83 8.20
CA ALA A 28 -2.38 -5.81 7.31
C ALA A 28 -3.12 -5.89 5.97
N THR A 29 -4.46 -5.87 6.01
CA THR A 29 -5.29 -5.85 4.81
C THR A 29 -5.07 -4.60 3.96
N LEU A 30 -4.94 -3.42 4.60
CA LEU A 30 -4.66 -2.16 3.91
C LEU A 30 -3.27 -2.16 3.26
N LEU A 31 -2.24 -2.65 3.96
CA LEU A 31 -0.88 -2.76 3.41
C LEU A 31 -0.83 -3.64 2.16
N VAL A 32 -1.50 -4.79 2.18
CA VAL A 32 -1.56 -5.70 1.02
C VAL A 32 -2.23 -5.03 -0.18
N LYS A 33 -3.34 -4.32 0.04
CA LYS A 33 -4.02 -3.58 -1.04
C LYS A 33 -3.15 -2.46 -1.60
N LEU A 34 -2.44 -1.75 -0.71
CA LEU A 34 -1.55 -0.65 -1.11
C LEU A 34 -0.34 -1.16 -1.91
N GLN A 35 0.27 -2.28 -1.51
CA GLN A 35 1.34 -2.92 -2.28
C GLN A 35 0.90 -3.28 -3.70
N ARG A 36 -0.29 -3.88 -3.86
CA ARG A 36 -0.84 -4.19 -5.19
C ARG A 36 -1.07 -2.95 -6.05
N LEU A 37 -1.45 -1.82 -5.44
CA LEU A 37 -1.61 -0.55 -6.17
C LEU A 37 -0.27 0.03 -6.60
N ILE A 38 0.76 -0.06 -5.73
CA ILE A 38 2.12 0.34 -6.05
C ILE A 38 2.68 -0.50 -7.20
N GLU A 39 2.49 -1.82 -7.16
CA GLU A 39 2.91 -2.74 -8.24
C GLU A 39 2.24 -2.39 -9.57
N LYS A 40 0.92 -2.19 -9.58
CA LYS A 40 0.20 -1.78 -10.80
C LYS A 40 0.61 -0.40 -11.32
N ALA A 41 0.93 0.53 -10.43
CA ALA A 41 1.37 1.87 -10.82
C ALA A 41 2.84 1.89 -11.27
N ALA A 42 3.67 0.96 -10.76
CA ALA A 42 5.07 0.80 -11.13
C ALA A 42 5.26 -0.03 -12.41
N SER A 43 4.30 -0.90 -12.73
CA SER A 43 4.26 -1.71 -13.96
C SER A 43 3.10 -1.25 -14.86
N PRO A 44 3.24 -0.14 -15.61
CA PRO A 44 2.23 0.32 -16.56
C PRO A 44 2.00 -0.61 -17.77
N GLU A 45 2.78 -1.70 -17.89
CA GLU A 45 2.70 -2.66 -19.00
C GLU A 45 2.19 -4.03 -18.49
N GLU A 46 0.89 -4.27 -18.65
CA GLU A 46 0.24 -5.58 -18.93
C GLU A 46 -1.29 -5.36 -19.03
N GLN A 47 -1.69 -4.44 -19.91
CA GLN A 47 -3.03 -4.38 -20.50
C GLN A 47 -2.87 -4.43 -22.02
N GLU A 48 -2.35 -5.56 -22.51
CA GLU A 48 -2.57 -6.06 -23.88
C GLU A 48 -3.69 -7.11 -23.85
#